data_AF-A0A2X3LU49-F1
#
_entry.id   AF-A0A2X3LU49-F1
#
_cell.length_a   1.000
_cell.length_b   1.000
_cell.length_c   1.000
_cell.angle_alpha   90.00
_cell.angle_beta   90.00
_cell.angle_gamma   90.00
#
_symmetry.space_group_name_H-M   'P 1'
#
loop_
_entity.id
_entity.type
_entity.pdbx_description
1 polymer ?
#
loop_
_entity_poly.entity_id
_entity_poly.type
_entity_poly.pdbx_seq_one_letter_code
_entity_poly.pdbx_strand_id
1 'polypeptide(L)'
;MKVAIPYYYELHSQLKEMYPEVEWIQVDNASAAFHKVKEGELDALVATQLNSRYMIDHYYPNELYHFLIPGVPNASLSFAFPRGEPELKDIINKALNAIPPSEVLRLTEKWIKMPNVTIDTWDLYSEQFYIVTTLSVLLVGSSLLWGFYLLRSVRRRKVIQGDLENQISFRKALSDSLPNPTYVVNWQGNVI
;
A
#
# COMPACT_ATOMS: atom_id res chain seq x y z
N MET A 1 -15.98 -6.89 29.24
CA MET A 1 -16.17 -6.29 27.91
C MET A 1 -16.30 -4.79 28.09
N LYS A 2 -15.43 -4.01 27.44
CA LYS A 2 -15.37 -2.55 27.47
C LYS A 2 -16.17 -1.97 26.33
N VAL A 3 -17.28 -1.30 26.64
CA VAL A 3 -18.16 -0.71 25.62
C VAL A 3 -18.22 0.79 25.83
N ALA A 4 -17.87 1.53 24.79
CA ALA A 4 -17.99 2.98 24.82
C ALA A 4 -19.42 3.42 24.50
N ILE A 5 -19.84 4.52 25.14
CA ILE A 5 -21.08 5.21 24.86
C ILE A 5 -20.88 6.71 25.00
N PRO A 6 -21.31 7.53 24.02
CA PRO A 6 -21.23 8.98 24.15
C PRO A 6 -21.99 9.48 25.38
N TYR A 7 -21.41 10.40 26.16
CA TYR A 7 -22.03 10.88 27.41
C TYR A 7 -23.39 11.56 27.18
N TYR A 8 -23.62 12.10 25.98
CA TYR A 8 -24.85 12.78 25.59
C TYR A 8 -25.95 11.82 25.13
N TYR A 9 -25.73 10.51 25.17
CA TYR A 9 -26.79 9.53 24.94
C TYR A 9 -27.54 9.24 26.25
N GLU A 10 -28.84 9.56 26.25
CA GLU A 10 -29.73 9.29 27.39
C GLU A 10 -29.88 7.79 27.70
N LEU A 11 -29.45 6.91 26.79
CA LEU A 11 -29.53 5.45 26.90
C LEU A 11 -28.54 4.85 27.91
N HIS A 12 -27.57 5.61 28.43
CA HIS A 12 -26.52 5.06 29.30
C HIS A 12 -27.09 4.34 30.54
N SER A 13 -28.05 4.95 31.23
CA SER A 13 -28.65 4.36 32.43
C SER A 13 -29.42 3.07 32.12
N GLN A 14 -30.23 3.09 31.04
CA GLN A 14 -31.00 1.92 30.60
C GLN A 14 -30.09 0.77 30.19
N LEU A 15 -29.04 1.04 29.42
CA LEU A 15 -28.10 0.03 28.95
C LEU A 15 -27.27 -0.56 30.10
N LYS A 16 -26.94 0.25 31.10
CA LYS A 16 -26.25 -0.21 32.31
C LYS A 16 -27.12 -1.15 33.16
N GLU A 17 -28.43 -0.93 33.19
CA GLU A 17 -29.38 -1.83 33.86
C GLU A 17 -29.58 -3.13 33.08
N MET A 18 -29.65 -3.04 31.74
CA MET A 18 -29.83 -4.22 30.87
C MET A 18 -28.60 -5.12 30.80
N TYR A 19 -27.40 -4.54 30.85
CA TYR A 19 -26.12 -5.25 30.75
C TYR A 19 -25.15 -4.80 31.86
N PRO A 20 -25.40 -5.23 33.12
CA PRO A 20 -24.58 -4.83 34.27
C PRO A 20 -23.15 -5.40 34.24
N GLU A 21 -22.91 -6.46 33.48
CA GLU A 21 -21.60 -7.11 33.30
C GLU A 21 -20.66 -6.34 32.35
N VAL A 22 -21.19 -5.35 31.64
CA VAL A 22 -20.43 -4.53 30.70
C VAL A 22 -19.74 -3.38 31.43
N GLU A 23 -18.46 -3.18 31.14
CA GLU A 23 -17.71 -2.02 31.58
C GLU A 23 -18.02 -0.86 30.63
N TRP A 24 -18.94 0.02 31.06
CA TRP A 24 -19.39 1.17 30.27
C TRP A 24 -18.42 2.35 30.39
N ILE A 25 -17.84 2.77 29.27
CA ILE A 25 -16.89 3.89 29.18
C ILE A 25 -17.58 5.06 28.50
N GLN A 26 -17.67 6.21 29.17
CA GLN A 26 -18.19 7.41 28.54
C GLN A 26 -17.15 8.07 27.64
N VAL A 27 -17.57 8.52 26.47
CA VAL A 27 -16.72 9.22 25.50
C VAL A 27 -17.35 10.53 25.05
N ASP A 28 -16.52 11.50 24.67
CA ASP A 28 -16.99 12.81 24.19
C ASP A 28 -17.38 12.80 22.72
N ASN A 29 -16.81 11.87 21.94
CA ASN A 29 -16.97 11.83 20.50
C ASN A 29 -17.08 10.38 20.01
N ALA A 30 -18.27 10.03 19.51
CA ALA A 30 -18.52 8.72 18.91
C ALA A 30 -17.56 8.43 17.75
N SER A 31 -17.26 9.43 16.92
CA SER A 31 -16.40 9.26 15.74
C SER A 31 -14.97 8.89 16.10
N ALA A 32 -14.42 9.52 17.15
CA ALA A 32 -13.10 9.17 17.66
C ALA A 32 -13.09 7.77 18.31
N ALA A 33 -14.22 7.35 18.91
CA ALA A 33 -14.34 6.05 19.55
C ALA A 33 -14.35 4.87 18.55
N PHE A 34 -14.75 5.07 17.29
CA PHE A 34 -14.61 4.02 16.26
C PHE A 34 -13.16 3.58 16.07
N HIS A 35 -12.21 4.53 16.05
CA HIS A 35 -10.80 4.22 15.93
C HIS A 35 -10.29 3.38 17.11
N LYS A 36 -10.73 3.71 18.32
CA LYS A 36 -10.42 2.94 19.54
C LYS A 36 -10.96 1.52 19.51
N VAL A 37 -12.13 1.29 18.91
CA VAL A 37 -12.66 -0.06 18.67
C VAL A 37 -11.77 -0.80 17.65
N LYS A 38 -11.38 -0.14 16.56
CA LYS A 38 -10.49 -0.71 15.55
C LYS A 38 -9.10 -1.10 16.10
N GLU A 39 -8.55 -0.28 16.99
CA GLU A 39 -7.26 -0.56 17.66
C GLU A 39 -7.37 -1.59 18.80
N GLY A 40 -8.58 -2.04 19.15
CA GLY A 40 -8.81 -3.00 20.24
C GLY A 40 -8.70 -2.39 21.64
N GLU A 41 -8.66 -1.07 21.79
CA GLU A 41 -8.75 -0.39 23.10
C GLU A 41 -10.16 -0.53 23.71
N LEU A 42 -11.17 -0.66 22.85
CA LEU A 42 -12.57 -0.88 23.20
C LEU A 42 -13.08 -2.12 22.48
N ASP A 43 -13.93 -2.90 23.13
CA ASP A 43 -14.54 -4.08 22.50
C ASP A 43 -15.72 -3.69 21.58
N ALA A 44 -16.47 -2.63 21.95
CA ALA A 44 -17.56 -2.11 21.13
C ALA A 44 -17.87 -0.63 21.42
N LEU A 45 -18.69 -0.02 20.55
CA LEU A 45 -19.19 1.35 20.67
C LEU A 45 -20.70 1.39 20.41
N VAL A 46 -21.43 2.08 21.29
CA VAL A 46 -22.83 2.46 21.05
C VAL A 46 -22.86 3.73 20.21
N ALA A 47 -23.45 3.64 19.02
CA ALA A 47 -23.64 4.75 18.09
C ALA A 47 -25.01 4.63 17.42
N THR A 48 -25.50 5.72 16.82
CA THR A 48 -26.71 5.65 15.98
C THR A 48 -26.44 4.79 14.75
N GLN A 49 -27.47 4.08 14.26
CA GLN A 49 -27.34 3.25 13.05
C GLN A 49 -26.84 4.06 11.84
N LEU A 50 -27.27 5.32 11.73
CA LEU A 50 -26.82 6.24 10.69
C LEU A 50 -25.31 6.48 10.77
N ASN A 51 -24.80 6.79 11.96
CA ASN A 51 -23.37 7.04 12.18
C ASN A 51 -22.56 5.75 12.00
N SER A 52 -23.02 4.61 12.52
CA SER A 52 -22.37 3.31 12.35
C SER A 52 -22.22 2.93 10.89
N ARG A 53 -23.29 3.05 10.08
CA ARG A 53 -23.22 2.77 8.64
C ARG A 53 -22.23 3.68 7.94
N TYR A 54 -22.35 4.99 8.14
CA TYR A 54 -21.43 5.95 7.53
C TYR A 54 -19.96 5.65 7.89
N MET A 55 -19.66 5.42 9.17
CA MET A 55 -18.29 5.20 9.62
C MET A 55 -17.70 3.87 9.16
N ILE A 56 -18.49 2.80 9.17
CA ILE A 56 -18.06 1.48 8.70
C ILE A 56 -17.86 1.49 7.19
N ASP A 57 -18.84 1.97 6.45
CA ASP A 57 -18.80 1.94 4.98
C ASP A 57 -17.69 2.87 4.43
N HIS A 58 -17.39 3.98 5.12
CA HIS A 58 -16.43 4.98 4.65
C HIS A 58 -15.00 4.80 5.18
N TYR A 59 -14.83 4.44 6.46
CA TYR A 59 -13.50 4.46 7.10
C TYR A 59 -12.99 3.10 7.54
N TYR A 60 -13.89 2.13 7.78
CA TYR A 60 -13.51 0.82 8.32
C TYR A 60 -14.18 -0.35 7.57
N PRO A 61 -14.16 -0.37 6.22
CA PRO A 61 -14.85 -1.39 5.45
C PRO A 61 -14.23 -2.76 5.72
N ASN A 62 -15.07 -3.75 6.04
CA ASN A 62 -14.68 -5.13 6.40
C ASN A 62 -13.86 -5.27 7.70
N GLU A 63 -13.53 -4.17 8.38
CA GLU A 63 -12.83 -4.19 9.67
C GLU A 63 -13.81 -4.12 10.84
N LEU A 64 -14.84 -3.27 10.72
CA LEU A 64 -15.86 -3.08 11.75
C LEU A 64 -17.23 -3.52 11.25
N TYR A 65 -18.08 -3.97 12.18
CA TYR A 65 -19.43 -4.43 11.91
C TYR A 65 -20.40 -3.80 12.91
N HIS A 66 -21.65 -3.62 12.53
CA HIS A 66 -22.70 -3.11 13.41
C HIS A 66 -23.87 -4.08 13.52
N PHE A 67 -24.54 -4.04 14.68
CA PHE A 67 -25.79 -4.73 14.94
C PHE A 67 -26.70 -3.84 15.78
N LEU A 68 -28.00 -4.13 15.77
CA LEU A 68 -28.97 -3.41 16.59
C LEU A 68 -28.99 -4.02 18.00
N ILE A 69 -29.10 -3.16 19.01
CA ILE A 69 -29.25 -3.61 20.41
C ILE A 69 -30.71 -4.00 20.64
N PRO A 70 -31.02 -5.25 21.00
CA PRO A 70 -32.40 -5.67 21.26
C PRO A 70 -33.03 -4.85 22.39
N GLY A 71 -34.31 -4.49 22.23
CA GLY A 71 -35.05 -3.74 23.25
C GLY A 71 -34.72 -2.25 23.34
N VAL A 72 -33.80 -1.74 22.51
CA VAL A 72 -33.47 -0.32 22.43
C VAL A 72 -34.15 0.29 21.20
N PRO A 73 -34.93 1.37 21.36
CA PRO A 73 -35.57 2.02 20.21
C PRO A 73 -34.53 2.66 19.29
N ASN A 74 -34.87 2.77 18.01
CA ASN A 74 -34.03 3.49 17.04
C ASN A 74 -33.90 4.96 17.45
N ALA A 75 -32.69 5.51 17.31
CA ALA A 75 -32.45 6.91 17.54
C ALA A 75 -33.27 7.77 16.56
N SER A 76 -34.03 8.73 17.08
CA SER A 76 -34.77 9.72 16.31
C SER A 76 -34.04 11.06 16.31
N LEU A 77 -33.90 11.69 15.13
CA LEU A 77 -33.38 13.04 15.01
C LEU A 77 -34.54 14.03 14.95
N SER A 78 -34.50 15.05 15.81
CA SER A 78 -35.55 16.06 15.93
C SER A 78 -34.94 17.45 16.14
N PHE A 79 -35.67 18.48 15.73
CA PHE A 79 -35.33 19.86 16.09
C PHE A 79 -35.80 20.17 17.50
N ALA A 80 -34.96 20.85 18.27
CA ALA A 80 -35.29 21.34 19.60
C ALA A 80 -35.62 22.83 19.55
N PHE A 81 -36.64 23.27 20.30
CA PHE A 81 -37.10 24.65 20.36
C PHE A 81 -37.27 25.10 21.82
N PRO A 82 -37.03 26.39 22.13
CA PRO A 82 -37.38 26.94 23.43
C PRO A 82 -38.87 26.75 23.74
N ARG A 83 -39.22 26.49 25.02
CA ARG A 83 -40.61 26.29 25.43
C ARG A 83 -41.52 27.51 25.15
N GLY A 84 -40.94 28.70 25.04
CA GLY A 84 -41.65 29.95 24.78
C GLY A 84 -41.93 30.26 23.30
N GLU A 85 -41.53 29.40 22.37
CA GLU A 85 -41.70 29.62 20.92
C GLU A 85 -42.52 28.52 20.23
N PRO A 86 -43.79 28.29 20.65
CA PRO A 86 -44.63 27.26 20.05
C PRO A 86 -44.94 27.55 18.57
N GLU A 87 -45.07 28.82 18.16
CA GLU A 87 -45.34 29.15 16.76
C GLU A 87 -44.20 28.73 15.83
N LEU A 88 -42.93 28.92 16.25
CA LEU A 88 -41.78 28.49 15.47
C LEU A 88 -41.75 26.97 15.31
N LYS A 89 -41.96 26.24 16.40
CA LYS A 89 -42.08 24.78 16.38
C LYS A 89 -43.13 24.33 15.37
N ASP A 90 -44.30 24.97 15.36
CA ASP A 90 -45.39 24.60 14.45
C ASP A 90 -45.07 24.94 12.99
N ILE A 91 -44.42 26.07 12.71
CA ILE A 91 -43.96 26.42 11.37
C ILE A 91 -42.97 25.37 10.85
N ILE A 92 -41.97 25.00 11.65
CA ILE A 92 -40.99 23.99 11.25
C ILE A 92 -41.64 22.62 11.09
N ASN A 93 -42.54 22.22 11.98
CA ASN A 93 -43.27 20.95 11.83
C ASN A 93 -44.12 20.90 10.55
N LYS A 94 -44.79 22.01 10.19
CA LYS A 94 -45.51 22.09 8.91
C LYS A 94 -44.58 21.93 7.72
N ALA A 95 -43.40 22.58 7.76
CA ALA A 95 -42.40 22.46 6.71
C ALA A 95 -41.87 21.02 6.59
N LEU A 96 -41.55 20.36 7.72
CA LEU A 96 -41.09 18.97 7.74
C LEU A 96 -42.16 18.01 7.23
N ASN A 97 -43.43 18.20 7.62
CA ASN A 97 -44.55 17.37 7.18
C ASN A 97 -44.87 17.56 5.68
N ALA A 98 -44.47 18.68 5.09
CA ALA A 98 -44.62 18.91 3.65
C ALA A 98 -43.55 18.17 2.82
N ILE A 99 -42.47 17.66 3.44
CA ILE A 99 -41.42 16.90 2.75
C ILE A 99 -41.92 15.48 2.49
N PRO A 100 -42.02 15.03 1.22
CA PRO A 100 -42.42 13.66 0.93
C PRO A 100 -41.42 12.63 1.48
N PRO A 101 -41.87 11.45 1.93
CA PRO A 101 -40.97 10.40 2.42
C PRO A 101 -39.90 9.97 1.39
N SER A 102 -40.21 10.03 0.10
CA SER A 102 -39.26 9.74 -0.98
C SER A 102 -38.12 10.75 -1.04
N GLU A 103 -38.38 12.01 -0.70
CA GLU A 103 -37.36 13.05 -0.69
C GLU A 103 -36.46 12.90 0.53
N VAL A 104 -37.03 12.57 1.69
CA VAL A 104 -36.24 12.21 2.88
C VAL A 104 -35.31 11.04 2.56
N LEU A 105 -35.82 9.97 1.96
CA LEU A 105 -35.01 8.82 1.57
C LEU A 105 -33.91 9.22 0.58
N ARG A 106 -34.22 10.01 -0.45
CA ARG A 106 -33.24 10.50 -1.43
C ARG A 106 -32.12 11.31 -0.77
N LEU A 107 -32.46 12.17 0.19
CA LEU A 107 -31.47 12.92 0.96
C LEU A 107 -30.63 11.98 1.82
N THR A 108 -31.25 11.07 2.56
CA THR A 108 -30.55 10.08 3.39
C THR A 108 -29.57 9.24 2.57
N GLU A 109 -29.99 8.72 1.41
CA GLU A 109 -29.09 7.96 0.52
C GLU A 109 -27.93 8.81 0.01
N LYS A 110 -28.19 10.06 -0.39
CA LYS A 110 -27.14 10.96 -0.87
C LYS A 110 -26.06 11.23 0.18
N TRP A 111 -26.45 11.34 1.46
CA TRP A 111 -25.51 11.62 2.55
C TRP A 111 -24.78 10.36 3.05
N ILE A 112 -25.39 9.18 2.94
CA ILE A 112 -24.78 7.93 3.43
C ILE A 112 -23.98 7.21 2.34
N LYS A 113 -24.49 7.13 1.11
CA LYS A 113 -23.82 6.40 0.03
C LYS A 113 -22.79 7.32 -0.63
N MET A 114 -21.54 6.86 -0.66
CA MET A 114 -20.54 7.41 -1.58
C MET A 114 -21.05 7.29 -3.03
N PRO A 115 -20.86 8.29 -3.91
CA PRO A 115 -20.70 7.99 -5.32
C PRO A 115 -19.53 7.00 -5.41
N ASN A 116 -19.72 5.88 -6.09
CA ASN A 116 -18.77 4.77 -6.17
C ASN A 116 -17.35 5.28 -6.47
N VAL A 117 -16.54 5.58 -5.45
CA VAL A 117 -15.15 5.98 -5.63
C VAL A 117 -14.45 4.65 -5.78
N THR A 118 -14.39 4.16 -7.01
CA THR A 118 -13.37 3.18 -7.39
C THR A 118 -12.06 3.81 -6.97
N ILE A 119 -11.51 3.38 -5.84
CA ILE A 119 -10.19 3.82 -5.38
C ILE A 119 -9.26 3.39 -6.50
N ASP A 120 -8.90 4.33 -7.37
CA ASP A 120 -7.97 4.10 -8.45
C ASP A 120 -6.59 4.07 -7.79
N THR A 121 -6.25 2.91 -7.23
CA THR A 121 -4.99 2.64 -6.52
C THR A 121 -3.75 2.91 -7.39
N TRP A 122 -3.96 3.15 -8.68
CA TRP A 122 -2.95 3.50 -9.67
C TRP A 122 -2.20 4.80 -9.34
N ASP A 123 -2.88 5.81 -8.79
CA ASP A 123 -2.26 7.11 -8.50
C ASP A 123 -1.37 7.07 -7.24
N LEU A 124 -1.69 6.24 -6.25
CA LEU A 124 -1.00 6.20 -4.96
C LEU A 124 0.31 5.37 -4.99
N TYR A 125 0.43 4.41 -5.92
CA TYR A 125 1.59 3.49 -6.01
C TYR A 125 2.49 3.71 -7.24
N SER A 126 2.15 4.62 -8.15
CA SER A 126 2.87 4.81 -9.41
C SER A 126 4.33 5.26 -9.23
N GLU A 127 4.62 6.24 -8.35
CA GLU A 127 5.99 6.77 -8.19
C GLU A 127 6.99 5.74 -7.67
N GLN A 128 6.63 4.95 -6.66
CA GLN A 128 7.54 3.97 -6.05
C GLN A 128 7.81 2.80 -7.01
N PHE A 129 6.81 2.39 -7.78
CA PHE A 129 6.92 1.30 -8.74
C PHE A 129 7.87 1.63 -9.90
N TYR A 130 7.83 2.87 -10.43
CA TYR A 130 8.74 3.29 -11.50
C TYR A 130 10.20 3.38 -11.07
N ILE A 131 10.47 3.82 -9.83
CA ILE A 131 11.85 3.86 -9.31
C ILE A 131 12.44 2.45 -9.22
N VAL A 132 11.70 1.51 -8.62
CA VAL A 132 12.17 0.11 -8.46
C VAL A 132 12.33 -0.58 -9.81
N THR A 133 11.39 -0.37 -10.74
CA THR A 133 11.46 -0.94 -12.09
C THR A 133 12.64 -0.38 -12.87
N THR A 134 12.85 0.94 -12.83
CA THR A 134 13.99 1.60 -13.51
C THR A 134 15.31 1.10 -12.94
N LEU A 135 15.43 1.00 -11.62
CA LEU A 135 16.66 0.53 -10.97
C LEU A 135 16.95 -0.93 -11.31
N SER A 136 15.91 -1.77 -11.38
CA SER A 136 16.03 -3.18 -11.79
C SER A 136 16.49 -3.30 -13.26
N VAL A 137 15.91 -2.52 -14.17
CA VAL A 137 16.29 -2.51 -15.59
C VAL A 137 17.72 -2.00 -15.78
N LEU A 138 18.13 -0.95 -15.06
CA LEU A 138 19.50 -0.44 -15.10
C LEU A 138 20.52 -1.47 -14.59
N LEU A 139 20.19 -2.18 -13.51
CA LEU A 139 21.06 -3.21 -12.95
C LEU A 139 21.23 -4.38 -13.93
N VAL A 140 20.13 -4.88 -14.50
CA VAL A 140 20.16 -5.93 -15.53
C VAL A 140 20.93 -5.47 -16.77
N GLY A 141 20.68 -4.24 -17.24
CA GLY A 141 21.38 -3.66 -18.39
C GLY A 141 22.88 -3.54 -18.16
N SER A 142 23.30 -3.07 -16.99
CA SER A 142 24.72 -2.99 -16.59
C SER A 142 25.38 -4.37 -16.56
N SER A 143 24.70 -5.37 -15.99
CA SER A 143 25.19 -6.75 -15.94
C SER A 143 25.35 -7.35 -17.34
N LEU A 144 24.38 -7.12 -18.24
CA LEU A 144 24.46 -7.57 -19.63
C LEU A 144 25.56 -6.86 -20.41
N LEU A 145 25.73 -5.55 -20.23
CA LEU A 145 26.82 -4.79 -20.85
C LEU A 145 28.19 -5.33 -20.42
N TRP A 146 28.35 -5.64 -19.13
CA TRP A 146 29.56 -6.24 -18.61
C TRP A 146 29.80 -7.63 -19.20
N GLY A 147 28.77 -8.49 -19.23
CA GLY A 147 28.84 -9.81 -19.84
C GLY A 147 29.21 -9.75 -21.33
N PHE A 148 28.58 -8.84 -22.08
CA PHE A 148 28.86 -8.63 -23.50
C PHE A 148 30.29 -8.11 -23.73
N TYR A 149 30.75 -7.17 -22.90
CA TYR A 149 32.11 -6.66 -22.92
C TYR A 149 33.14 -7.76 -22.64
N LEU A 150 32.91 -8.62 -21.64
CA LEU A 150 33.77 -9.76 -21.33
C LEU A 150 33.87 -10.75 -22.50
N LEU A 151 32.73 -11.11 -23.11
CA LEU A 151 32.71 -12.02 -24.26
C LEU A 151 33.46 -11.44 -25.48
N ARG A 152 33.40 -10.11 -25.66
CA ARG A 152 34.17 -9.41 -26.71
C ARG A 152 35.67 -9.37 -26.40
N SER A 153 36.03 -9.17 -25.13
CA SER A 153 37.43 -9.16 -24.66
C SER A 153 38.11 -10.52 -24.82
N VAL A 154 37.41 -11.62 -24.48
CA VAL A 154 37.95 -12.99 -24.61
C VAL A 154 38.23 -13.35 -26.07
N ARG A 155 37.38 -12.93 -27.02
CA ARG A 155 37.64 -13.15 -28.45
C ARG A 155 38.86 -12.39 -28.95
N ARG A 156 39.07 -11.14 -28.52
CA ARG A 156 40.27 -10.37 -28.90
C ARG A 156 41.55 -10.99 -28.34
N ARG A 157 41.52 -11.51 -27.12
CA ARG A 157 42.68 -12.18 -26.50
C ARG A 157 43.09 -13.46 -27.24
N LYS A 158 42.13 -14.25 -27.73
CA LYS A 158 42.42 -15.47 -28.49
C LYS A 158 43.15 -15.19 -29.82
N VAL A 159 42.82 -14.08 -30.49
CA VAL A 159 43.51 -13.69 -31.74
C VAL A 159 44.96 -13.25 -31.48
N ILE A 160 45.20 -12.49 -30.39
CA ILE A 160 46.56 -12.05 -30.01
C ILE A 160 47.42 -13.24 -29.56
N GLN A 161 46.85 -14.21 -28.84
CA GLN A 161 47.57 -15.42 -28.44
C GLN A 161 47.96 -16.29 -29.64
N GLY A 162 47.08 -16.44 -30.64
CA GLY A 162 47.39 -17.20 -31.86
C GLY A 162 48.54 -16.59 -32.66
N ASP A 163 48.67 -15.27 -32.69
CA ASP A 163 49.79 -14.60 -33.36
C ASP A 163 51.12 -14.81 -32.61
N LEU A 164 51.08 -14.85 -31.28
CA LEU A 164 52.26 -15.10 -30.45
C LEU A 164 52.79 -16.54 -30.63
N GLU A 165 51.89 -17.52 -30.75
CA GLU A 165 52.22 -18.92 -30.97
C GLU A 165 52.82 -19.15 -32.37
N ASN A 166 52.31 -18.43 -33.38
CA ASN A 166 52.89 -18.40 -34.72
C ASN A 166 54.31 -17.80 -34.76
N GLN A 167 54.59 -16.77 -33.95
CA GLN A 167 55.95 -16.21 -33.88
C GLN A 167 56.95 -17.18 -33.26
N ILE A 168 56.53 -17.93 -32.23
CA ILE A 168 57.39 -18.93 -31.57
C ILE A 168 57.68 -20.09 -32.52
N SER A 169 56.67 -20.61 -33.22
CA SER A 169 56.84 -21.70 -34.18
C SER A 169 57.65 -21.27 -35.41
N PHE A 170 57.45 -20.05 -35.90
CA PHE A 170 58.21 -19.48 -37.01
C PHE A 170 59.70 -19.26 -36.68
N ARG A 171 60.01 -18.72 -35.49
CA ARG A 171 61.41 -18.60 -35.04
C ARG A 171 62.09 -19.95 -34.89
N LYS A 172 61.37 -20.95 -34.39
CA LYS A 172 61.89 -22.31 -34.25
C LYS A 172 62.15 -22.97 -35.61
N ALA A 173 61.23 -22.81 -36.56
CA ALA A 173 61.40 -23.29 -37.93
C ALA A 173 62.58 -22.61 -38.65
N LEU A 174 62.77 -21.30 -38.47
CA LEU A 174 63.93 -20.59 -39.00
C LEU A 174 65.23 -21.16 -38.41
N SER A 175 65.25 -21.39 -37.09
CA SER A 175 66.42 -21.97 -36.41
C SER A 175 66.76 -23.38 -36.91
N ASP A 176 65.76 -24.24 -37.12
CA ASP A 176 65.97 -25.62 -37.59
C ASP A 176 66.34 -25.68 -39.09
N SER A 177 66.00 -24.66 -39.88
CA SER A 177 66.34 -24.56 -41.31
C SER A 177 67.71 -23.94 -41.59
N LEU A 178 68.35 -23.30 -40.60
CA LEU A 178 69.70 -22.76 -40.73
C LEU A 178 70.69 -23.93 -40.65
N PRO A 179 71.48 -24.23 -41.70
CA PRO A 179 72.49 -25.27 -41.63
C PRO A 179 73.52 -24.84 -40.58
N ASN A 180 73.67 -25.62 -39.52
CA ASN A 180 74.71 -25.38 -38.52
C ASN A 180 76.06 -25.56 -39.25
N PRO A 181 76.87 -24.50 -39.46
CA PRO A 181 78.11 -24.65 -40.21
C PRO A 181 79.05 -25.58 -39.43
N THR A 182 79.22 -26.82 -39.91
CA THR A 182 80.26 -27.72 -39.43
C THR A 182 81.60 -27.21 -39.93
N TYR A 183 82.29 -26.46 -39.08
CA TYR A 183 83.65 -26.03 -39.34
C TYR A 183 84.61 -27.21 -39.14
N VAL A 184 85.36 -27.56 -40.18
CA VAL A 184 86.44 -28.55 -40.10
C VAL A 184 87.74 -27.79 -39.84
N VAL A 185 88.21 -27.84 -38.60
CA VAL A 185 89.44 -27.18 -38.17
C VAL A 185 90.63 -28.10 -38.41
N ASN A 186 91.71 -27.60 -39.00
CA ASN A 186 92.97 -28.35 -39.12
C ASN A 186 93.77 -28.29 -37.79
N TRP A 187 94.77 -29.16 -37.64
CA TRP A 187 95.60 -29.26 -36.43
C TRP A 187 96.49 -28.03 -36.12
N GLN A 188 96.42 -26.97 -36.93
CA GLN A 188 97.13 -25.69 -36.76
C GLN A 188 96.17 -24.53 -36.39
N GLY A 189 94.90 -24.82 -36.10
CA GLY A 189 93.97 -23.88 -35.45
C GLY A 189 93.32 -22.86 -36.38
N ASN A 190 93.39 -23.03 -37.70
CA ASN A 190 92.68 -22.20 -38.67
C ASN A 190 91.46 -22.92 -39.25
N VAL A 191 90.36 -22.18 -39.34
CA VAL A 191 89.08 -22.61 -39.92
C VAL A 191 89.16 -22.55 -41.45
N ILE A 192 88.72 -23.59 -42.14
CA ILE A 192 88.51 -23.61 -43.61
C ILE A 192 87.01 -23.63 -43.89
#